data_AF-A0A3M8CBK5-F1
#
_entry.id   AF-A0A3M8CBK5-F1
#
_cell.length_a   1.000
_cell.length_b   1.000
_cell.length_c   1.000
_cell.angle_alpha   90.00
_cell.angle_beta   90.00
_cell.angle_gamma   90.00
#
_symmetry.space_group_name_H-M   'P 1'
#
loop_
_entity.id
_entity.type
_entity.pdbx_description
1 polymer ?
#
loop_
_entity_poly.entity_id
_entity_poly.type
_entity_poly.pdbx_seq_one_letter_code
_entity_poly.pdbx_strand_id
1 'polypeptide(L)'
;MKNYLVIGKGEAFTSFVQTLNGDSQPAFFGRNPGAYSSIAAMTGEAIQRFVPVSFDESYRDQDSLLVYHSAYIFPDEWSEGRDFIALFRQLGTCRIFVMTHEHRNVTLYKCLGANYVIVSKPGYTGYGWLAAQIRG
;
A
#
# COMPACT_ATOMS: atom_id res chain seq x y z
N MET A 1 -7.22 0.17 16.23
CA MET A 1 -6.44 -0.38 15.09
C MET A 1 -7.01 0.20 13.81
N LYS A 2 -6.17 0.63 12.87
CA LYS A 2 -6.62 1.23 11.60
C LYS A 2 -6.54 0.18 10.50
N ASN A 3 -7.60 0.06 9.71
CA ASN A 3 -7.58 -0.78 8.50
C ASN A 3 -6.69 -0.13 7.45
N TYR A 4 -5.73 -0.86 6.91
CA TYR A 4 -4.84 -0.34 5.88
C TYR A 4 -4.61 -1.36 4.77
N LEU A 5 -4.36 -0.82 3.58
CA LEU A 5 -4.04 -1.57 2.38
C LEU A 5 -2.67 -1.13 1.88
N VAL A 6 -1.85 -2.08 1.49
CA VAL A 6 -0.54 -1.89 0.89
C VAL A 6 -0.59 -2.52 -0.50
N ILE A 7 -0.28 -1.76 -1.53
CA ILE A 7 -0.32 -2.16 -2.94
C ILE A 7 1.07 -2.00 -3.51
N GLY A 8 1.51 -2.96 -4.31
CA GLY A 8 2.74 -2.85 -5.09
C GLY A 8 3.43 -4.19 -5.27
N LYS A 9 4.60 -4.14 -5.89
CA LYS A 9 5.41 -5.31 -6.20
C LYS A 9 6.89 -5.01 -5.91
N GLY A 10 7.72 -6.04 -6.03
CA GLY A 10 9.16 -5.92 -5.88
C GLY A 10 9.65 -5.79 -4.43
N GLU A 11 10.93 -5.47 -4.31
CA GLU A 11 11.67 -5.55 -3.03
C GLU A 11 11.20 -4.52 -2.00
N ALA A 12 10.87 -3.30 -2.42
CA ALA A 12 10.43 -2.24 -1.52
C ALA A 12 9.09 -2.57 -0.85
N PHE A 13 8.11 -3.03 -1.64
CA PHE A 13 6.83 -3.54 -1.14
C PHE A 13 7.05 -4.70 -0.17
N THR A 14 7.84 -5.68 -0.59
CA THR A 14 8.07 -6.90 0.18
C THR A 14 8.72 -6.61 1.53
N SER A 15 9.79 -5.81 1.52
CA SER A 15 10.50 -5.42 2.74
C SER A 15 9.61 -4.65 3.71
N PHE A 16 8.73 -3.78 3.18
CA PHE A 16 7.77 -3.07 4.01
C PHE A 16 6.75 -4.00 4.66
N VAL A 17 6.19 -4.95 3.90
CA VAL A 17 5.22 -5.93 4.44
C VAL A 17 5.88 -6.87 5.46
N GLN A 18 7.14 -7.28 5.26
CA GLN A 18 7.91 -8.03 6.25
C GLN A 18 8.08 -7.26 7.56
N THR A 19 8.39 -5.97 7.45
CA THR A 19 8.52 -5.08 8.61
C THR A 19 7.18 -4.97 9.37
N LEU A 20 6.06 -4.93 8.64
CA LEU A 20 4.72 -4.92 9.23
C LEU A 20 4.33 -6.26 9.90
N ASN A 21 4.91 -7.39 9.49
CA ASN A 21 4.67 -8.71 10.08
C ASN A 21 5.70 -9.13 11.14
N GLY A 22 6.74 -8.34 11.39
CA GLY A 22 7.71 -8.59 12.46
C GLY A 22 8.60 -9.81 12.20
N ASP A 23 9.29 -9.83 11.06
CA ASP A 23 10.31 -10.83 10.66
C ASP A 23 9.83 -12.28 10.49
N SER A 24 8.56 -12.58 10.73
CA SER A 24 7.97 -13.82 10.23
C SER A 24 7.91 -13.74 8.71
N GLN A 25 8.85 -14.43 8.03
CA GLN A 25 8.83 -14.56 6.58
C GLN A 25 7.46 -15.14 6.21
N PRO A 26 6.58 -14.37 5.56
CA PRO A 26 5.36 -14.98 5.07
C PRO A 26 5.84 -16.02 4.03
N ALA A 27 5.31 -17.24 4.10
CA ALA A 27 5.66 -18.39 3.25
C ALA A 27 5.31 -18.20 1.75
N PHE A 28 5.38 -16.96 1.27
CA PHE A 28 4.56 -16.36 0.22
C PHE A 28 5.36 -15.75 -0.93
N PHE A 29 6.69 -15.70 -0.83
CA PHE A 29 7.55 -15.21 -1.92
C PHE A 29 7.37 -15.98 -3.24
N GLY A 30 6.80 -17.18 -3.20
CA GLY A 30 6.50 -17.95 -4.41
C GLY A 30 5.25 -17.50 -5.19
N ARG A 31 4.41 -16.60 -4.65
CA ARG A 31 3.10 -16.24 -5.27
C ARG A 31 2.99 -14.81 -5.83
N ASN A 32 4.04 -13.99 -5.74
CA ASN A 32 4.04 -12.59 -6.20
C ASN A 32 2.76 -11.81 -5.82
N PRO A 33 2.40 -11.72 -4.52
CA PRO A 33 1.22 -10.96 -4.10
C PRO A 33 1.39 -9.48 -4.50
N GLY A 34 0.35 -8.90 -5.11
CA GLY A 34 0.34 -7.49 -5.53
C GLY A 34 -0.28 -6.54 -4.49
N ALA A 35 -0.94 -7.07 -3.45
CA ALA A 35 -1.34 -6.32 -2.26
C ALA A 35 -1.23 -7.14 -0.98
N TYR A 36 -1.09 -6.38 0.11
CA TYR A 36 -1.26 -6.80 1.48
C TYR A 36 -2.30 -5.91 2.16
N SER A 37 -3.28 -6.49 2.83
CA SER A 37 -4.31 -5.77 3.57
C SER A 37 -4.32 -6.22 5.02
N SER A 38 -4.59 -5.29 5.92
CA SER A 38 -4.80 -5.55 7.34
C SER A 38 -6.09 -4.87 7.78
N ILE A 39 -7.03 -5.65 8.26
CA ILE A 39 -8.33 -5.19 8.76
C ILE A 39 -8.44 -5.60 10.22
N ALA A 40 -8.72 -4.65 11.11
CA ALA A 40 -8.95 -4.94 12.52
C ALA A 40 -10.22 -5.80 12.67
N ALA A 41 -10.11 -7.02 13.22
CA ALA A 41 -11.29 -7.81 13.52
C ALA A 41 -11.94 -7.34 14.82
N MET A 42 -13.24 -7.58 14.95
CA MET A 42 -14.01 -7.32 16.17
C MET A 42 -13.49 -8.10 17.38
N THR A 43 -12.76 -9.20 17.17
CA THR A 43 -12.18 -10.05 18.21
C THR A 43 -10.82 -9.55 18.73
N GLY A 44 -10.32 -8.42 18.24
CA GLY A 44 -9.06 -7.81 18.67
C GLY A 44 -7.81 -8.30 17.92
N GLU A 45 -7.92 -9.34 17.09
CA GLU A 45 -6.85 -9.76 16.19
C GLU A 45 -7.02 -9.12 14.80
N ALA A 46 -5.93 -8.66 14.17
CA ALA A 46 -6.00 -8.12 12.82
C ALA A 46 -6.05 -9.25 11.78
N ILE A 47 -7.06 -9.23 10.91
CA ILE A 47 -7.14 -10.12 9.75
C ILE A 47 -6.20 -9.58 8.68
N GLN A 48 -5.15 -10.34 8.40
CA GLN A 48 -4.19 -10.03 7.34
C GLN A 48 -4.52 -10.85 6.10
N ARG A 49 -4.63 -10.21 4.94
CA ARG A 49 -4.86 -10.90 3.66
C ARG A 49 -3.86 -10.43 2.61
N PHE A 50 -3.34 -11.39 1.86
CA PHE A 50 -2.58 -11.15 0.64
C PHE A 50 -3.50 -11.39 -0.53
N VAL A 51 -3.58 -10.40 -1.43
CA VAL A 51 -4.49 -10.43 -2.57
C VAL A 51 -3.66 -10.16 -3.83
N PRO A 52 -3.84 -10.89 -4.94
CA PRO A 52 -3.34 -10.40 -6.22
C PRO A 52 -3.93 -9.01 -6.46
N VAL A 53 -3.11 -8.06 -6.89
CA VAL A 53 -3.60 -6.75 -7.31
C VAL A 53 -3.71 -6.75 -8.82
N SER A 54 -4.95 -6.79 -9.27
CA SER A 54 -5.35 -6.24 -10.56
C SER A 54 -6.06 -4.92 -10.31
N PHE A 55 -5.67 -3.87 -11.05
CA PHE A 55 -6.41 -2.61 -11.03
C PHE A 55 -7.88 -2.84 -11.44
N ASP A 56 -8.13 -3.68 -12.45
CA ASP A 56 -9.49 -3.96 -12.94
C ASP A 56 -10.37 -4.63 -11.89
N GLU A 57 -9.81 -5.54 -11.09
CA GLU A 57 -10.52 -6.19 -9.99
C GLU A 57 -10.81 -5.19 -8.88
N SER A 58 -9.82 -4.36 -8.52
CA SER A 58 -9.96 -3.29 -7.53
C SER A 58 -10.99 -2.25 -7.94
N TYR A 59 -11.05 -1.93 -9.24
CA TYR A 59 -12.02 -1.00 -9.81
C TYR A 59 -13.42 -1.60 -9.88
N ARG A 60 -13.56 -2.91 -10.09
CA ARG A 60 -14.85 -3.60 -10.13
C ARG A 60 -15.45 -3.78 -8.73
N ASP A 61 -14.61 -4.03 -7.73
CA ASP A 61 -15.02 -4.25 -6.34
C ASP A 61 -14.62 -3.08 -5.43
N GLN A 62 -15.10 -1.88 -5.77
CA GLN A 62 -14.81 -0.65 -5.03
C GLN A 62 -15.31 -0.68 -3.59
N ASP A 63 -16.43 -1.37 -3.33
CA ASP A 63 -17.05 -1.43 -2.01
C ASP A 63 -16.14 -2.11 -0.98
N SER A 64 -15.37 -3.13 -1.40
CA SER A 64 -14.41 -3.80 -0.51
C SER A 64 -13.21 -2.92 -0.15
N LEU A 65 -12.97 -1.83 -0.91
CA LEU A 65 -11.91 -0.87 -0.64
C LEU A 65 -12.31 0.22 0.36
N LEU A 66 -13.62 0.46 0.53
CA LEU A 66 -14.14 1.51 1.44
C LEU A 66 -13.80 1.24 2.91
N VAL A 67 -13.49 -0.01 3.27
CA VAL A 67 -13.14 -0.40 4.64
C VAL A 67 -11.76 0.10 5.08
N TYR A 68 -10.90 0.53 4.14
CA TYR A 68 -9.53 0.96 4.43
C TYR A 68 -9.47 2.47 4.71
N HIS A 69 -8.79 2.82 5.80
CA HIS A 69 -8.55 4.22 6.17
C HIS A 69 -7.28 4.79 5.55
N SER A 70 -6.33 3.92 5.21
CA SER A 70 -5.05 4.30 4.58
C SER A 70 -4.67 3.30 3.49
N ALA A 71 -4.15 3.82 2.38
CA ALA A 71 -3.61 3.07 1.26
C ALA A 71 -2.15 3.46 1.05
N TYR A 72 -1.27 2.46 1.02
CA TYR A 72 0.16 2.58 0.83
C TYR A 72 0.50 2.00 -0.53
N ILE A 73 0.84 2.84 -1.50
CA ILE A 73 1.07 2.45 -2.90
C ILE A 73 2.57 2.49 -3.17
N PHE A 74 3.14 1.36 -3.59
CA PHE A 74 4.49 1.20 -4.12
C PHE A 74 4.39 0.94 -5.63
N PRO A 75 4.23 1.99 -6.45
CA PRO A 75 4.06 1.82 -7.89
C PRO A 75 5.40 1.47 -8.54
N ASP A 76 5.39 0.47 -9.42
CA ASP A 76 6.54 0.17 -10.29
C ASP A 76 6.62 1.18 -11.45
N GLU A 77 5.45 1.63 -11.92
CA GLU A 77 5.31 2.58 -13.03
C GLU A 77 4.45 3.79 -12.66
N TRP A 78 4.68 4.91 -13.36
CA TRP A 78 3.90 6.13 -13.21
C TRP A 78 2.39 5.90 -13.39
N SER A 79 2.00 5.15 -14.43
CA SER A 79 0.62 4.80 -14.80
C SER A 79 -0.10 4.09 -13.65
N GLU A 80 0.51 3.05 -13.09
CA GLU A 80 -0.05 2.28 -11.98
C GLU A 80 -0.32 3.17 -10.76
N GLY A 81 0.67 3.98 -10.37
CA GLY A 81 0.50 4.92 -9.26
C GLY A 81 -0.63 5.92 -9.51
N ARG A 82 -0.71 6.49 -10.73
CA ARG A 82 -1.77 7.42 -11.13
C ARG A 82 -3.15 6.78 -10.99
N ASP A 83 -3.32 5.58 -11.51
CA ASP A 83 -4.62 4.92 -11.61
C ASP A 83 -5.14 4.54 -10.20
N PHE A 84 -4.28 4.01 -9.32
CA PHE A 84 -4.66 3.75 -7.93
C PHE A 84 -4.98 5.03 -7.14
N ILE A 85 -4.21 6.10 -7.30
CA ILE A 85 -4.51 7.37 -6.63
C ILE A 85 -5.87 7.90 -7.09
N ALA A 86 -6.16 7.84 -8.39
CA ALA A 86 -7.45 8.27 -8.93
C ALA A 86 -8.61 7.45 -8.32
N LEU A 87 -8.44 6.12 -8.23
CA LEU A 87 -9.41 5.23 -7.61
C LEU A 87 -9.67 5.60 -6.14
N PHE A 88 -8.63 5.67 -5.29
CA PHE A 88 -8.82 5.99 -3.87
C PHE A 88 -9.32 7.42 -3.64
N ARG A 89 -8.95 8.36 -4.52
CA ARG A 89 -9.48 9.73 -4.47
C ARG A 89 -10.97 9.77 -4.80
N GLN A 90 -11.44 8.97 -5.75
CA GLN A 90 -12.86 8.85 -6.06
C GLN A 90 -13.63 8.26 -4.87
N LEU A 91 -13.05 7.29 -4.16
CA LEU A 91 -13.66 6.69 -2.96
C LEU A 91 -13.72 7.66 -1.78
N GLY A 92 -12.74 8.56 -1.65
CA GLY A 92 -12.75 9.66 -0.68
C GLY A 92 -12.60 9.26 0.80
N THR A 93 -12.56 7.97 1.12
CA THR A 93 -12.51 7.45 2.49
C THR A 93 -11.10 7.19 3.02
N CYS A 94 -10.09 7.30 2.15
CA CYS A 94 -8.77 6.74 2.40
C CYS A 94 -7.66 7.80 2.29
N ARG A 95 -6.72 7.79 3.24
CA ARG A 95 -5.46 8.54 3.15
C ARG A 95 -4.48 7.81 2.24
N ILE A 96 -3.99 8.50 1.23
CA ILE A 96 -3.15 7.92 0.17
C ILE A 96 -1.69 8.27 0.43
N PHE A 97 -0.87 7.25 0.62
CA PHE A 97 0.58 7.32 0.75
C PHE A 97 1.21 6.67 -0.48
N VAL A 98 2.16 7.35 -1.12
CA VAL A 98 2.84 6.84 -2.32
C VAL A 98 4.34 6.79 -2.07
N MET A 99 4.95 5.63 -2.34
CA MET A 99 6.38 5.38 -2.16
C MET A 99 7.01 5.21 -3.53
N THR A 100 7.77 6.20 -3.99
CA THR A 100 8.34 6.21 -5.35
C THR A 100 9.85 6.38 -5.32
N HIS A 101 10.55 5.80 -6.29
CA HIS A 101 11.98 6.07 -6.52
C HIS A 101 12.19 7.30 -7.41
N GLU A 102 11.17 7.71 -8.15
CA GLU A 102 11.27 8.77 -9.14
C GLU A 102 10.88 10.13 -8.56
N HIS A 103 11.88 10.95 -8.25
CA HIS A 103 11.66 12.29 -7.70
C HIS A 103 10.80 13.18 -8.60
N ARG A 104 10.84 12.97 -9.93
CA ARG A 104 10.00 13.69 -10.90
C ARG A 104 8.50 13.43 -10.70
N ASN A 105 8.11 12.27 -10.16
CA ASN A 105 6.71 11.90 -10.00
C ASN A 105 6.08 12.46 -8.72
N VAL A 106 6.90 13.00 -7.81
CA VAL A 106 6.44 13.49 -6.50
C VAL A 106 5.36 14.56 -6.63
N THR A 107 5.64 15.60 -7.43
CA THR A 107 4.70 16.69 -7.64
C THR A 107 3.44 16.18 -8.33
N LEU A 108 3.60 15.29 -9.31
CA LEU A 108 2.48 14.75 -10.06
C LEU A 108 1.54 13.92 -9.17
N TYR A 109 2.07 13.03 -8.33
CA TYR A 109 1.26 12.25 -7.38
C TYR A 109 0.54 13.14 -6.36
N LYS A 110 1.18 14.21 -5.87
CA LYS A 110 0.51 15.19 -4.99
C LYS A 110 -0.63 15.90 -5.70
N CYS A 111 -0.44 16.35 -6.94
CA CYS A 111 -1.50 16.98 -7.74
C CYS A 111 -2.70 16.03 -7.96
N LEU A 112 -2.43 14.73 -8.14
CA LEU A 112 -3.46 13.70 -8.26
C LEU A 112 -4.18 13.41 -6.94
N GLY A 113 -3.70 13.91 -5.80
CA GLY A 113 -4.39 13.82 -4.51
C GLY A 113 -3.78 12.83 -3.54
N ALA A 114 -2.56 12.35 -3.78
CA ALA A 114 -1.79 11.66 -2.75
C ALA A 114 -1.59 12.60 -1.54
N ASN A 115 -1.98 12.16 -0.36
CA ASN A 115 -1.79 12.94 0.87
C ASN A 115 -0.31 13.03 1.23
N TYR A 116 0.43 11.93 1.00
CA TYR A 116 1.85 11.86 1.28
C TYR A 116 2.57 11.15 0.13
N VAL A 117 3.71 11.70 -0.28
CA VAL A 117 4.58 11.08 -1.27
C VAL A 117 5.99 11.04 -0.71
N ILE A 118 6.53 9.83 -0.58
CA ILE A 118 7.83 9.54 0.02
C ILE A 118 8.76 9.09 -1.11
N VAL A 119 9.87 9.79 -1.28
CA VAL A 119 10.92 9.36 -2.20
C VAL A 119 11.82 8.37 -1.48
N SER A 120 11.85 7.14 -1.97
CA SER A 120 12.76 6.12 -1.47
C SER A 120 13.93 5.93 -2.43
N LYS A 121 15.09 5.55 -1.89
CA LYS A 121 16.23 5.17 -2.74
C LYS A 121 16.02 3.72 -3.22
N PRO A 122 16.42 3.39 -4.46
CA PRO A 122 16.46 2.00 -4.90
C PRO A 122 17.25 1.13 -3.92
N GLY A 123 16.71 -0.04 -3.57
CA GLY A 123 17.32 -0.97 -2.61
C GLY A 123 17.21 -0.54 -1.13
N TYR A 124 16.54 0.57 -0.83
CA TYR A 124 16.30 0.97 0.56
C TYR A 124 15.17 0.15 1.19
N THR A 125 15.52 -0.60 2.22
CA THR A 125 14.61 -1.48 3.00
C THR A 125 14.18 -0.85 4.34
N GLY A 126 14.68 0.35 4.66
CA GLY A 126 14.52 1.01 5.97
C GLY A 126 13.17 1.69 6.20
N TYR A 127 12.05 1.03 5.92
CA TYR A 127 10.71 1.60 6.15
C TYR A 127 10.17 1.36 7.59
N GLY A 128 11.03 0.97 8.53
CA GLY A 128 10.67 0.71 9.93
C GLY A 128 9.95 1.88 10.62
N TRP A 129 10.35 3.11 10.31
CA TRP A 129 9.70 4.32 10.84
C TRP A 129 8.25 4.47 10.36
N LEU A 130 7.95 4.06 9.12
CA LEU A 130 6.60 4.13 8.56
C LEU A 130 5.73 2.99 9.11
N ALA A 131 6.30 1.79 9.26
CA ALA A 131 5.63 0.68 9.92
C ALA A 131 5.28 0.98 11.39
N ALA A 132 6.17 1.69 12.10
CA ALA A 132 5.90 2.17 13.47
C ALA A 132 4.73 3.16 13.52
N GLN A 133 4.62 4.07 12.53
CA GLN A 133 3.48 4.99 12.42
C GLN A 133 2.15 4.29 12.11
N ILE A 134 2.18 3.14 11.43
CA ILE A 134 0.98 2.33 11.17
C ILE A 134 0.51 1.59 12.42
N ARG A 135 1.46 1.10 13.23
CA ARG A 135 1.18 0.35 14.46
C ARG A 135 0.78 1.23 15.65
N GLY A 136 1.19 2.51 15.67
CA GLY A 136 0.83 3.52 16.68
C GLY A 136 -0.55 4.13 16.49
#